data_AF-A0A0W1ANX1-F1
#
_entry.id   AF-A0A0W1ANX1-F1
#
_cell.length_a   1.000
_cell.length_b   1.000
_cell.length_c   1.000
_cell.angle_alpha   90.00
_cell.angle_beta   90.00
_cell.angle_gamma   90.00
#
_symmetry.space_group_name_H-M   'P 1'
#
loop_
_entity.id
_entity.type
_entity.pdbx_description
1 polymer ?
#
loop_
_entity_poly.entity_id
_entity_poly.type
_entity_poly.pdbx_seq_one_letter_code
_entity_poly.pdbx_strand_id
1 'polypeptide(L)'
;MELSKGFSLLEVLLSLMLIMTIALGLLEQRSKIKSVINQTQLYSKASNILDQTEELFIAHSDTIKKPEKPFELKVHNTHGELNLKVEWLNGARSLSRSHRYLGTSK
;
A
#
# COMPACT_ATOMS: atom_id res chain seq x y z
N MET A 1 27.50 40.48 40.27
CA MET A 1 28.57 39.89 39.44
C MET A 1 27.88 38.96 38.44
N GLU A 2 27.56 39.50 37.28
CA GLU A 2 26.75 38.79 36.28
C GLU A 2 27.65 37.81 35.51
N LEU A 3 27.50 36.52 35.81
CA LEU A 3 28.10 35.46 35.01
C LEU A 3 27.26 35.27 33.74
N SER A 4 27.48 36.13 32.75
CA SER A 4 27.11 35.82 31.37
C SER A 4 28.06 34.72 30.86
N LYS A 5 27.81 33.47 31.28
CA LYS A 5 28.40 32.27 30.68
C LYS A 5 27.76 32.11 29.30
N GLY A 6 28.32 32.81 28.31
CA GLY A 6 27.99 32.59 26.91
C GLY A 6 28.34 31.16 26.53
N PHE A 7 27.50 30.53 25.71
CA PHE A 7 27.81 29.21 25.15
C PHE A 7 29.15 29.27 24.42
N SER A 8 29.99 28.26 24.64
CA SER A 8 31.22 28.14 23.88
C SER A 8 30.89 27.94 22.40
N LEU A 9 31.66 28.55 21.50
CA LEU A 9 31.50 28.36 20.05
C LEU A 9 31.46 26.87 19.67
N LEU A 10 32.24 26.05 20.38
CA LEU A 10 32.30 24.60 20.18
C LEU A 10 31.00 23.90 20.60
N GLU A 11 30.37 24.32 21.71
CA GLU A 11 29.06 23.80 22.12
C GLU A 11 27.96 24.16 21.13
N VAL A 12 27.99 25.39 20.60
CA VAL A 12 27.05 25.83 19.56
C VAL A 12 27.23 25.01 18.29
N LEU A 13 28.48 24.78 17.88
CA LEU A 13 28.79 23.99 16.68
C LEU A 13 28.35 22.52 16.83
N LEU A 14 28.62 21.91 17.98
CA LEU A 14 28.19 20.55 18.27
C LEU A 14 26.67 20.44 18.30
N SER A 15 25.99 21.38 18.95
CA SER A 15 24.53 21.41 19.00
C SER A 15 23.93 21.56 17.59
N LEU A 16 24.51 22.44 16.76
CA LEU A 16 24.07 22.65 15.39
C LEU A 16 24.29 21.40 14.53
N MET A 17 25.45 20.75 14.65
CA MET A 17 25.75 19.51 13.93
C MET A 17 24.78 18.38 14.33
N LEU A 18 24.45 18.30 15.61
CA LEU A 18 23.53 17.29 16.15
C LEU A 18 22.10 17.52 15.64
N ILE A 19 21.62 18.77 15.67
CA ILE A 19 20.32 19.16 15.09
C ILE A 19 20.28 18.85 13.59
N MET A 20 21.33 19.20 12.85
CA MET A 20 21.41 18.95 11.41
C MET A 20 21.34 17.45 11.09
N THR A 21 22.06 16.63 11.86
CA THR A 21 22.07 15.17 11.68
C THR A 21 20.68 14.58 11.92
N ILE A 22 20.01 15.03 12.98
CA ILE A 22 18.63 14.60 13.29
C ILE A 22 17.67 15.05 12.17
N ALA A 23 17.78 16.30 11.72
CA ALA A 23 16.91 16.83 10.67
C ALA A 23 17.07 16.06 9.35
N LEU A 24 18.30 15.72 8.96
CA LEU A 24 18.59 14.91 7.78
C LEU A 24 18.04 13.49 7.93
N GLY A 25 18.26 12.85 9.08
CA GLY A 25 17.72 11.51 9.36
C GLY A 25 16.19 11.47 9.29
N LEU A 26 15.51 12.47 9.86
CA LEU A 26 14.05 12.60 9.81
C LEU A 26 13.53 12.80 8.39
N LEU A 27 14.25 13.58 7.57
CA LEU A 27 13.87 13.81 6.18
C LEU A 27 13.91 12.52 5.36
N GLU A 28 14.98 11.74 5.51
CA GLU A 28 15.09 10.43 4.86
C GLU A 28 14.01 9.45 5.35
N GLN A 29 13.78 9.42 6.66
CA GLN A 29 12.77 8.55 7.27
C GLN A 29 11.37 8.87 6.74
N ARG A 30 11.03 10.16 6.58
CA ARG A 30 9.73 10.59 6.04
C ARG A 30 9.48 10.05 4.64
N SER A 31 10.50 10.01 3.78
CA SER A 31 10.39 9.47 2.42
C SER A 31 10.09 7.97 2.44
N LYS A 32 10.81 7.21 3.26
CA LYS A 32 10.61 5.76 3.43
C LYS A 32 9.20 5.45 3.95
N ILE A 33 8.74 6.18 4.97
CA ILE A 33 7.39 6.02 5.53
C ILE A 33 6.33 6.30 4.46
N LYS A 34 6.46 7.39 3.70
CA LYS A 34 5.52 7.73 2.63
C LYS A 34 5.43 6.63 1.58
N SER A 35 6.57 6.03 1.21
CA SER A 35 6.61 4.89 0.29
C SER A 35 5.85 3.68 0.85
N VAL A 36 6.09 3.31 2.11
CA VAL A 36 5.41 2.18 2.75
C VAL A 36 3.90 2.42 2.81
N ILE A 37 3.46 3.61 3.26
CA ILE A 37 2.03 3.96 3.33
C ILE A 37 1.39 3.86 1.94
N ASN A 38 2.03 4.40 0.91
CA ASN A 38 1.50 4.33 -0.45
C ASN A 38 1.38 2.89 -0.96
N GLN A 39 2.37 2.04 -0.66
CA GLN A 39 2.30 0.62 -1.02
C GLN A 39 1.16 -0.10 -0.29
N THR A 40 0.96 0.17 1.00
CA THR A 40 -0.15 -0.38 1.78
C THR A 40 -1.49 0.09 1.25
N GLN A 41 -1.63 1.36 0.88
CA GLN A 41 -2.84 1.90 0.27
C GLN A 41 -3.16 1.21 -1.06
N LEU A 42 -2.16 1.00 -1.91
CA LEU A 42 -2.34 0.28 -3.18
C LEU A 42 -2.76 -1.17 -2.95
N TYR A 43 -2.14 -1.85 -1.97
CA TYR A 43 -2.49 -3.23 -1.64
C TYR A 43 -3.91 -3.34 -1.08
N SER A 44 -4.30 -2.42 -0.19
CA SER A 44 -5.66 -2.35 0.36
C SER A 44 -6.70 -2.10 -0.74
N LYS A 45 -6.40 -1.21 -1.71
CA LYS A 45 -7.27 -1.00 -2.87
C LYS A 45 -7.39 -2.24 -3.75
N ALA A 46 -6.29 -2.92 -4.03
CA ALA A 46 -6.32 -4.17 -4.81
C ALA A 46 -7.11 -5.27 -4.11
N SER A 47 -6.97 -5.41 -2.78
CA SER A 47 -7.78 -6.35 -1.99
C SER A 47 -9.25 -6.00 -2.06
N ASN A 48 -9.61 -4.73 -1.85
CA ASN A 48 -11.00 -4.30 -1.90
C ASN A 48 -11.63 -4.53 -3.29
N ILE A 49 -10.88 -4.37 -4.38
CA ILE A 49 -11.34 -4.73 -5.73
C ILE A 49 -11.64 -6.22 -5.84
N LEU A 50 -10.77 -7.08 -5.29
CA LEU A 50 -11.00 -8.52 -5.25
C LEU A 50 -12.24 -8.86 -4.42
N ASP A 51 -12.37 -8.30 -3.22
CA ASP A 51 -13.50 -8.53 -2.31
C ASP A 51 -14.83 -8.12 -2.98
N GLN A 52 -14.88 -6.94 -3.60
CA GLN A 52 -16.06 -6.48 -4.33
C GLN A 52 -16.39 -7.34 -5.56
N THR A 53 -15.37 -7.82 -6.28
CA THR A 53 -15.59 -8.70 -7.44
C THR A 53 -16.11 -10.07 -7.00
N GLU A 54 -15.59 -10.59 -5.89
CA GLU A 54 -16.05 -11.84 -5.28
C GLU A 54 -17.51 -11.73 -4.83
N GLU A 55 -17.87 -10.65 -4.14
CA GLU A 55 -19.26 -10.39 -3.72
C GLU A 55 -20.22 -10.29 -4.92
N LEU A 56 -19.83 -9.57 -5.97
CA LEU A 56 -20.65 -9.46 -7.19
C LEU A 56 -20.83 -10.83 -7.87
N PHE A 57 -19.78 -11.66 -7.87
CA PHE A 57 -19.85 -13.00 -8.41
C PHE A 57 -20.78 -13.90 -7.59
N ILE A 58 -20.67 -13.88 -6.26
CA ILE A 58 -21.57 -14.62 -5.35
C ILE A 58 -23.03 -14.14 -5.49
N ALA A 59 -23.22 -12.83 -5.67
CA ALA A 59 -24.53 -12.23 -5.90
C ALA A 59 -25.10 -12.52 -7.31
N HIS A 60 -24.38 -13.27 -8.16
CA HIS A 60 -24.74 -13.55 -9.55
C HIS A 60 -25.03 -12.27 -10.34
N SER A 61 -24.32 -11.19 -10.02
CA SER A 61 -24.45 -9.90 -10.70
C SER A 61 -23.51 -9.86 -11.90
N ASP A 62 -24.06 -9.66 -13.10
CA ASP A 62 -23.28 -9.59 -14.35
C ASP A 62 -22.45 -8.30 -14.50
N THR A 63 -22.52 -7.37 -13.55
CA THR A 63 -21.85 -6.06 -13.67
C THR A 63 -20.57 -6.02 -12.85
N ILE A 64 -19.53 -6.73 -13.31
CA ILE A 64 -18.17 -6.56 -12.76
C ILE A 64 -17.65 -5.20 -13.22
N LYS A 65 -17.53 -4.25 -12.28
CA LYS A 65 -16.96 -2.93 -12.58
C LYS A 65 -15.46 -3.08 -12.84
N LYS A 66 -15.01 -2.59 -14.00
CA LYS A 66 -13.58 -2.55 -14.32
C LYS A 66 -12.88 -1.60 -13.34
N PRO A 67 -11.80 -2.03 -12.65
CA PRO A 67 -11.09 -1.15 -11.73
C PRO A 67 -10.43 0.00 -12.48
N GLU A 68 -10.31 1.14 -11.79
CA GLU A 68 -9.54 2.28 -12.29
C GLU A 68 -8.04 2.00 -12.25
N LYS A 69 -7.27 2.70 -13.09
CA LYS A 69 -5.80 2.66 -13.07
C LYS A 69 -5.30 2.94 -11.64
N PRO A 70 -4.25 2.27 -11.13
CA PRO A 70 -3.25 1.50 -11.87
C PRO A 70 -3.47 -0.03 -11.88
N PHE A 71 -4.71 -0.50 -11.75
CA PHE A 71 -5.01 -1.93 -11.62
C PHE A 71 -5.64 -2.51 -12.90
N GLU A 72 -5.31 -3.76 -13.18
CA GLU A 72 -6.00 -4.60 -14.16
C GLU A 72 -6.59 -5.82 -13.45
N LEU A 73 -7.88 -6.06 -13.61
CA LEU A 73 -8.56 -7.22 -13.05
C LEU A 73 -8.71 -8.30 -14.14
N LYS A 74 -8.25 -9.50 -13.84
CA LYS A 74 -8.40 -10.71 -14.64
C LYS A 74 -9.27 -11.70 -13.85
N VAL A 75 -10.40 -12.09 -14.43
CA VAL A 75 -11.34 -13.06 -13.85
C VAL A 75 -11.32 -14.28 -14.74
N HIS A 76 -10.99 -15.44 -14.17
CA HIS A 76 -11.05 -16.72 -14.87
C HIS A 76 -11.96 -17.66 -14.07
N ASN A 77 -13.01 -18.16 -14.71
CA ASN A 77 -13.85 -19.22 -14.16
C ASN A 77 -13.49 -20.51 -14.90
N THR A 78 -12.99 -21.51 -14.18
CA THR A 78 -12.56 -22.78 -14.78
C THR A 78 -12.96 -23.93 -13.86
N HIS A 79 -13.78 -24.85 -14.36
CA HIS A 79 -14.22 -26.06 -13.64
C HIS A 79 -14.81 -25.82 -12.24
N GLY A 80 -15.57 -24.74 -12.06
CA GLY A 80 -16.15 -24.41 -10.75
C GLY A 80 -15.16 -23.78 -9.77
N GLU A 81 -13.96 -23.38 -10.22
CA GLU A 81 -13.05 -22.52 -9.49
C GLU A 81 -13.08 -21.10 -10.08
N LEU A 82 -13.44 -20.13 -9.23
CA LEU A 82 -13.31 -18.71 -9.52
C LEU A 82 -11.90 -18.26 -9.17
N ASN A 83 -11.11 -17.91 -10.17
CA ASN A 83 -9.79 -17.32 -10.02
C ASN A 83 -9.86 -15.83 -10.32
N LEU A 84 -9.72 -15.01 -9.27
CA LEU A 84 -9.64 -13.56 -9.36
C LEU A 84 -8.18 -13.13 -9.24
N LYS A 85 -7.70 -12.30 -10.17
CA LYS A 85 -6.35 -11.75 -10.13
C LYS A 85 -6.38 -10.26 -10.44
N VAL A 86 -5.85 -9.46 -9.52
CA VAL A 86 -5.58 -8.04 -9.73
C VAL A 86 -4.08 -7.87 -9.96
N GLU A 87 -3.72 -7.34 -11.12
CA GLU A 87 -2.35 -7.01 -11.49
C GLU A 87 -2.16 -5.50 -11.50
N TRP A 88 -0.98 -5.03 -11.10
CA TRP A 88 -0.60 -3.65 -11.31
C TRP A 88 -0.23 -3.47 -12.78
N LEU A 89 -0.57 -2.33 -13.39
CA LEU A 89 -0.29 -2.03 -14.81
C LEU A 89 1.19 -2.13 -15.20
N ASN A 90 2.10 -1.97 -14.23
CA ASN A 90 3.54 -2.12 -14.48
C ASN A 90 4.02 -3.58 -14.45
N GLY A 91 3.12 -4.55 -14.25
CA GLY A 91 3.42 -5.98 -14.14
C GLY A 91 4.25 -6.37 -12.93
N ALA A 92 4.62 -5.42 -12.06
CA ALA A 92 5.59 -5.65 -11.01
C ALA A 92 5.02 -6.44 -9.83
N ARG A 93 3.70 -6.38 -9.62
CA ARG A 93 2.99 -7.04 -8.52
C ARG A 93 1.62 -7.52 -8.98
N SER A 94 1.16 -8.60 -8.37
CA SER A 94 -0.19 -9.12 -8.55
C SER A 94 -0.71 -9.70 -7.25
N LEU A 95 -2.01 -9.57 -7.03
CA LEU A 95 -2.74 -10.23 -5.96
C LEU A 95 -3.77 -11.16 -6.59
N SER A 96 -3.76 -12.44 -6.20
CA SER A 96 -4.70 -13.44 -6.71
C SER A 96 -5.43 -14.13 -5.57
N ARG A 97 -6.71 -14.41 -5.77
CA ARG A 97 -7.55 -15.20 -4.87
C ARG A 97 -8.32 -16.23 -5.70
N SER A 98 -8.34 -17.47 -5.23
CA SER A 98 -9.03 -18.58 -5.87
C SER A 98 -10.09 -19.15 -4.93
N HIS A 99 -11.33 -19.26 -5.38
CA HIS A 99 -12.43 -19.87 -4.63
C HIS A 99 -13.01 -21.06 -5.39
N ARG A 100 -13.14 -22.20 -4.71
CA ARG A 100 -13.96 -23.32 -5.21
C ARG A 100 -15.42 -23.02 -4.94
N TYR A 101 -16.22 -23.01 -5.98
CA TYR A 101 -17.67 -23.03 -5.87
C TYR A 101 -18.09 -24.42 -5.38
N LEU A 102 -18.35 -24.56 -4.08
CA LEU A 102 -19.21 -25.63 -3.60
C LEU A 102 -20.64 -25.24 -3.98
N GLY A 103 -21.04 -25.60 -5.19
CA GLY A 103 -22.44 -25.51 -5.59
C GLY A 103 -23.28 -26.31 -4.60
N THR A 104 -24.06 -25.63 -3.76
CA THR A 104 -25.20 -26.27 -3.12
C THR A 104 -26.14 -26.66 -4.25
N SER A 105 -26.17 -27.95 -4.58
CA SER A 105 -27.22 -28.56 -5.39
C SER A 105 -28.56 -28.03 -4.90
N LYS A 106 -29.34 -27.48 -5.83
CA LYS A 106 -30.79 -27.39 -5.67
C LYS A 106 -31.37 -28.78 -5.46
#